data_AF-A0A852Z598-F1
#
_entry.id   AF-A0A852Z598-F1
#
_cell.length_a   1.000
_cell.length_b   1.000
_cell.length_c   1.000
_cell.angle_alpha   90.00
_cell.angle_beta   90.00
_cell.angle_gamma   90.00
#
_symmetry.space_group_name_H-M   'P 1'
#
loop_
_entity.id
_entity.type
_entity.pdbx_description
1 polymer ?
#
loop_
_entity_poly.entity_id
_entity_poly.type
_entity_poly.pdbx_seq_one_letter_code
_entity_poly.pdbx_strand_id
1 'polypeptide(L)' 'MTAAHLPYKPRWSAADLEAIPAEFRAEVVYGALVLNPAPTKRHQLVIRPNSSARTTSSTLR' A
#
# COMPACT_ATOMS: atom_id res chain seq x y z
N MET A 1 -2.50 23.03 -10.52
CA MET A 1 -2.58 21.82 -9.67
C MET A 1 -3.75 22.00 -8.72
N THR A 2 -4.86 21.32 -8.96
CA THR A 2 -6.00 21.30 -8.03
C THR A 2 -5.70 20.24 -6.98
N ALA A 3 -5.59 20.64 -5.71
CA ALA A 3 -5.47 19.69 -4.62
C ALA A 3 -6.77 18.86 -4.57
N ALA A 4 -6.66 17.54 -4.74
CA ALA A 4 -7.79 16.64 -4.55
C ALA A 4 -8.15 16.66 -3.06
N HIS A 5 -9.30 17.25 -2.74
CA HIS A 5 -9.81 17.30 -1.37
C HIS A 5 -10.74 16.12 -1.13
N LEU A 6 -10.41 15.30 -0.13
CA LEU A 6 -11.30 14.24 0.33
C LEU A 6 -12.41 14.86 1.19
N PRO A 7 -13.67 14.43 1.05
CA PRO A 7 -14.75 14.93 1.88
C PRO A 7 -14.52 14.53 3.33
N TYR A 8 -14.86 15.42 4.27
CA TYR A 8 -14.89 15.05 5.67
C TYR A 8 -16.04 14.07 5.92
N LYS A 9 -15.73 12.94 6.55
CA LYS A 9 -16.71 11.94 6.96
C LYS A 9 -16.35 11.43 8.37
N PRO A 10 -17.32 11.34 9.30
CA PRO A 10 -17.04 10.93 10.68
C PRO A 10 -16.68 9.45 10.80
N ARG A 11 -17.12 8.60 9.86
CA ARG A 11 -16.81 7.18 9.82
C ARG A 11 -16.71 6.69 8.39
N TRP A 12 -15.61 6.02 8.09
CA TRP A 12 -15.30 5.44 6.79
C TRP A 12 -15.59 3.95 6.77
N SER A 13 -16.00 3.45 5.62
CA SER A 13 -16.25 2.04 5.34
C SER A 13 -15.32 1.54 4.23
N ALA A 14 -15.25 0.21 4.05
CA ALA A 14 -14.51 -0.36 2.92
C ALA A 14 -15.08 0.10 1.56
N ALA A 15 -16.39 0.29 1.44
CA ALA A 15 -17.00 0.83 0.23
C ALA A 15 -16.60 2.29 -0.03
N ASP A 16 -16.41 3.09 1.02
CA ASP A 16 -15.90 4.45 0.86
C ASP A 16 -14.43 4.47 0.39
N LEU A 17 -13.64 3.48 0.83
CA LEU A 17 -12.24 3.33 0.44
C LEU A 17 -12.10 3.04 -1.06
N GLU A 18 -12.97 2.21 -1.62
CA GLU A 18 -13.02 1.90 -3.07
C GLU A 18 -13.26 3.15 -3.93
N ALA A 19 -13.97 4.16 -3.39
CA ALA A 19 -14.22 5.42 -4.08
C ALA A 19 -13.07 6.43 -3.97
N ILE A 20 -12.04 6.14 -3.15
CA ILE A 20 -10.88 7.02 -3.02
C ILE A 20 -9.99 6.88 -4.26
N PRO A 21 -9.53 7.99 -4.85
CA PRO A 21 -8.62 7.95 -5.98
C PRO A 21 -7.34 7.15 -5.69
N ALA A 22 -6.91 6.33 -6.64
CA ALA A 22 -5.81 5.37 -6.46
C ALA A 22 -4.45 6.02 -6.17
N GLU A 23 -4.28 7.31 -6.40
CA GLU A 23 -3.10 8.07 -6.00
C GLU A 23 -2.94 8.17 -4.48
N PHE A 24 -4.04 8.07 -3.72
CA PHE A 24 -4.00 8.04 -2.26
C PHE A 24 -3.79 6.62 -1.78
N ARG A 25 -2.63 6.37 -1.17
CA ARG A 25 -2.41 5.14 -0.40
C ARG A 25 -3.17 5.28 0.90
N ALA A 26 -4.30 4.61 1.04
CA ALA A 26 -5.15 4.76 2.21
C ALA A 26 -5.69 3.41 2.70
N GLU A 27 -6.03 3.35 3.98
CA GLU A 27 -6.65 2.21 4.63
C GLU A 27 -7.75 2.69 5.57
N VAL A 28 -8.74 1.82 5.84
CA VAL A 28 -9.78 2.09 6.84
C VAL A 28 -9.50 1.24 8.08
N VAL A 29 -9.17 1.90 9.18
CA VAL A 29 -8.80 1.27 10.45
C VAL A 29 -9.80 1.71 11.52
N TYR A 30 -10.60 0.77 12.04
CA TYR A 30 -11.67 1.04 13.02
C TYR A 30 -12.64 2.16 12.60
N GLY A 31 -12.88 2.32 11.30
CA GLY A 31 -13.75 3.35 10.75
C GLY A 31 -13.09 4.73 10.58
N ALA A 32 -11.80 4.87 10.88
CA ALA A 32 -11.01 6.03 10.53
C ALA A 32 -10.32 5.82 9.17
N LEU A 33 -10.24 6.88 8.36
CA LEU A 33 -9.41 6.88 7.17
C LEU A 33 -7.97 7.23 7.55
N VAL A 34 -7.04 6.34 7.23
CA VAL A 34 -5.61 6.53 7.47
C VAL A 34 -4.90 6.66 6.13
N LEU A 35 -4.17 7.76 5.94
CA LEU A 35 -3.33 7.95 4.76
C LEU A 35 -1.93 7.41 5.03
N ASN A 36 -1.49 6.46 4.20
CA ASN A 36 -0.18 5.85 4.30
C ASN A 36 0.84 6.69 3.51
N PRO A 37 1.91 7.17 4.14
CA PRO A 37 2.97 7.86 3.42
C PRO A 37 3.65 6.91 2.42
N ALA A 38 4.24 7.49 1.37
CA ALA A 38 5.05 6.70 0.45
C ALA A 38 6.19 6.00 1.22
N PRO A 39 6.40 4.69 1.03
CA PRO A 39 7.42 3.95 1.75
C PRO A 39 8.80 4.49 1.41
N THR A 40 9.60 4.75 2.44
CA THR A 40 10.98 5.21 2.25
C THR A 40 11.86 4.08 1.71
N LYS A 41 12.99 4.44 1.09
CA LYS A 41 14.01 3.44 0.69
C LYS A 41 14.43 2.55 1.86
N ARG A 42 14.60 3.12 3.06
CA ARG A 42 14.92 2.36 4.28
C ARG A 42 13.83 1.36 4.66
N HIS A 43 12.57 1.79 4.61
CA HIS A 43 11.42 0.93 4.89
C HIS A 43 11.32 -0.24 3.88
N GLN A 44 11.55 0.02 2.60
CA GLN A 44 11.57 -1.02 1.56
C GLN A 44 12.71 -2.04 1.73
N LEU A 45 13.87 -1.62 2.26
CA LEU A 45 14.99 -2.54 2.52
C LEU A 45 14.65 -3.57 3.60
N VAL A 46 13.82 -3.20 4.59
CA VAL A 46 13.36 -4.11 5.65
C VAL A 46 12.33 -5.10 5.13
N ILE A 47 11.51 -4.70 4.16
CA ILE A 47 10.45 -5.55 3.57
C ILE A 47 10.99 -6.57 2.57
N ARG A 48 12.26 -6.47 2.13
CA ARG A 48 12.80 -7.38 1.11
C ARG A 48 12.54 -8.84 1.52
N PRO A 49 11.78 -9.60 0.72
CA PRO A 49 11.63 -11.02 0.98
C PRO A 49 13.02 -11.64 0.91
N ASN A 50 13.26 -12.60 1.78
CA ASN A 50 14.42 -13.48 1.69
C ASN A 50 14.26 -14.39 0.46
N SER A 51 14.23 -13.80 -0.74
CA SER A 51 14.18 -14.48 -2.03
C SER A 51 15.59 -14.91 -2.42
N SER A 52 16.25 -15.65 -1.53
CA SER A 52 17.30 -16.60 -1.91
C SER A 52 16.65 -17.97 -2.08
N ALA A 53 15.65 -18.05 -2.96
CA ALA A 53 15.21 -19.33 -3.52
C ALA A 53 16.30 -19.79 -4.50
N ARG A 54 17.30 -20.46 -3.91
CA ARG A 54 18.26 -21.41 -4.47
C ARG A 54 18.08 -21.68 -5.98
N THR A 55 18.94 -21.08 -6.79
CA THR A 55 19.26 -21.57 -8.13
C THR A 55 19.74 -23.01 -8.02
N THR A 56 18.92 -23.98 -8.41
CA THR A 56 19.44 -25.27 -8.89
C THR A 56 19.25 -25.29 -10.40
N SER A 57 20.33 -24.97 -11.12
CA SER A 57 20.50 -25.34 -12.51
C SER A 57 20.34 -26.86 -12.61
N SER A 58 19.18 -27.32 -13.07
CA SER A 58 19.00 -28.70 -13.52
C SER A 58 19.43 -28.75 -14.98
N THR A 59 20.74 -28.87 -15.21
CA THR A 59 21.28 -29.33 -16.50
C THR A 59 20.89 -30.80 -16.64
N LEU A 60 19.79 -31.08 -17.37
CA LEU A 60 19.49 -32.43 -17.84
C LEU A 60 20.38 -32.71 -19.06
N ARG A 61 21.15 -33.80 -18.94
CA ARG A 61 21.82 -34.50 -20.03
C ARG A 61 20.79 -35.14 -20.96
#